data_AF-A0A7X8R839-F1
#
_entry.id   AF-A0A7X8R839-F1
#
_cell.length_a   1.000
_cell.length_b   1.000
_cell.length_c   1.000
_cell.angle_alpha   90.00
_cell.angle_beta   90.00
_cell.angle_gamma   90.00
#
_symmetry.space_group_name_H-M   'P 1'
#
loop_
_entity.id
_entity.type
_entity.pdbx_description
1 polymer ?
#
loop_
_entity_poly.entity_id
_entity_poly.type
_entity_poly.pdbx_seq_one_letter_code
_entity_poly.pdbx_strand_id
1 'polypeptide(L)'
;MYFNLEHSIMRIKSRTWVTTCLLFVLTGSLIAQSGRENRRASIMRGNLVKTVFGNWGVIGQPANKGARGAWIYENNGYIGDVSLLVGAEVESGGKTFHSVVVCPVDRPTRQHETSPAGKYWSFEPVTGYFNPNQEGIALYSDPKSWPSLWPDKLQDPDDPGWGGAWNGFFGKTTTASEECFFIMDDNNDEEFNFANNNKWGVAFKPDAANPLRNGLGLQVKVRGMQWSDFLAQDCIFWLYEITNTSTTDYSKVVFGMLVGTYVGVTGSEGTHREYDDDYSFFDVEKDLTYTGDFDDNAASNPRWTGDVGIVGYAFLESPGNLVDGIDNDGDSRNTFGVVSSAPLFVADDFKPRIITAGSSIVLIDQKYNRSVMTVPATELTVTTRGATLTIKPGVTELSEGNVILRDGRETVNPNAYDGIDNDLDGLIDENFYLHYRQLRRDQTGKVLIDKLAPVAYKDYVRGIGLNDPMIDESRNDGIDNDKDWNAEFDDVGADGVEGTNDRGEGDGMPTAGEPNFDQTDVDESDQIGLTSFEYFTPANEFSMADDEELWQRMAPGFFKVPASIVNNKPERGEDGDFIYGSG
;
A
#
# COMPACT_ATOMS: atom_id res chain seq x y z
N MET A 1 -86.32 -50.43 -37.01
CA MET A 1 -85.43 -50.00 -38.11
C MET A 1 -84.03 -50.49 -37.74
N TYR A 2 -83.44 -51.30 -38.60
CA TYR A 2 -82.26 -52.12 -38.37
C TYR A 2 -80.95 -51.32 -38.55
N PHE A 3 -79.96 -51.64 -37.69
CA PHE A 3 -78.52 -51.84 -37.95
C PHE A 3 -77.52 -50.68 -38.23
N ASN A 4 -76.53 -50.59 -37.32
CA ASN A 4 -75.13 -51.07 -37.44
C ASN A 4 -73.92 -50.10 -37.55
N LEU A 5 -72.94 -50.47 -36.72
CA LEU A 5 -71.47 -50.64 -36.92
C LEU A 5 -70.53 -49.42 -37.05
N GLU A 6 -69.87 -49.15 -35.92
CA GLU A 6 -68.41 -49.30 -35.63
C GLU A 6 -67.32 -48.31 -36.11
N HIS A 7 -66.62 -47.84 -35.06
CA HIS A 7 -65.18 -47.67 -34.82
C HIS A 7 -64.30 -46.72 -35.66
N SER A 8 -63.67 -45.77 -34.94
CA SER A 8 -62.22 -45.53 -35.02
C SER A 8 -61.66 -44.85 -33.75
N ILE A 9 -60.49 -45.33 -33.37
CA ILE A 9 -59.69 -45.14 -32.14
C ILE A 9 -58.80 -43.89 -32.25
N MET A 10 -58.62 -43.08 -31.19
CA MET A 10 -57.27 -42.62 -30.78
C MET A 10 -57.14 -41.98 -29.38
N ARG A 11 -56.52 -42.75 -28.49
CA ARG A 11 -55.52 -42.46 -27.44
C ARG A 11 -55.53 -41.13 -26.66
N ILE A 12 -55.79 -41.29 -25.37
CA ILE A 12 -55.39 -40.45 -24.23
C ILE A 12 -53.85 -40.40 -24.13
N LYS A 13 -53.28 -39.19 -23.98
CA LYS A 13 -51.89 -38.99 -23.52
C LYS A 13 -51.90 -38.34 -22.13
N SER A 14 -51.43 -39.11 -21.16
CA SER A 14 -51.05 -38.65 -19.82
C SER A 14 -49.83 -37.74 -19.91
N ARG A 15 -49.87 -36.61 -19.19
CA ARG A 15 -48.69 -35.77 -18.93
C ARG A 15 -47.94 -36.35 -17.73
N THR A 16 -46.82 -37.00 -18.01
CA THR A 16 -45.80 -37.37 -17.05
C THR A 16 -45.09 -36.11 -16.55
N TRP A 17 -45.03 -35.95 -15.23
CA TRP A 17 -44.14 -35.02 -14.56
C TRP A 17 -42.71 -35.57 -14.71
N VAL A 18 -41.88 -34.90 -15.50
CA VAL A 18 -40.45 -35.16 -15.54
C VAL A 18 -39.82 -34.22 -14.53
N THR A 19 -39.42 -34.80 -13.40
CA THR A 19 -38.52 -34.18 -12.44
C THR A 19 -37.14 -34.07 -13.11
N THR A 20 -36.85 -32.92 -13.72
CA THR A 20 -35.48 -32.64 -14.17
C THR A 20 -34.67 -32.27 -12.94
N CYS A 21 -33.80 -33.19 -12.52
CA CYS A 21 -32.77 -32.92 -11.52
C CYS A 21 -31.99 -31.67 -11.92
N LEU A 22 -32.10 -30.60 -11.12
CA LEU A 22 -31.08 -29.56 -11.11
C LEU A 22 -29.76 -30.25 -10.76
N LEU A 23 -28.88 -30.38 -11.74
CA LEU A 23 -27.46 -30.43 -11.43
C LEU A 23 -27.14 -29.07 -10.79
N PHE A 24 -27.00 -29.05 -9.47
CA PHE A 24 -26.11 -28.08 -8.85
C PHE A 24 -24.73 -28.33 -9.44
N VAL A 25 -24.39 -27.60 -10.51
CA VAL A 25 -23.00 -27.33 -10.81
C VAL A 25 -22.55 -26.49 -9.61
N LEU A 26 -21.87 -27.14 -8.68
CA LEU A 26 -20.91 -26.46 -7.83
C LEU A 26 -20.00 -25.70 -8.79
N THR A 27 -20.28 -24.43 -9.01
CA THR A 27 -19.28 -23.48 -9.48
C THR A 27 -18.29 -23.37 -8.34
N GLY A 28 -17.42 -24.37 -8.21
CA GLY A 28 -16.12 -24.13 -7.63
C GLY A 28 -15.54 -23.02 -8.50
N SER A 29 -15.35 -21.84 -7.92
CA SER A 29 -14.57 -20.78 -8.54
C SER A 29 -13.30 -21.43 -9.05
N LEU A 30 -13.18 -21.56 -10.38
CA LEU A 30 -11.89 -21.84 -10.98
C LEU A 30 -11.02 -20.68 -10.52
N ILE A 31 -10.14 -20.95 -9.56
CA ILE A 31 -9.19 -19.95 -9.06
C ILE A 31 -8.52 -19.38 -10.29
N ALA A 32 -8.61 -18.06 -10.45
CA ALA A 32 -7.94 -17.39 -11.53
C ALA A 32 -6.44 -17.63 -11.32
N GLN A 33 -5.84 -18.41 -12.22
CA GLN A 33 -4.45 -18.80 -12.12
C GLN A 33 -3.57 -17.58 -12.43
N SER A 34 -2.70 -17.19 -11.50
CA SER A 34 -1.63 -16.22 -11.75
C SER A 34 -0.40 -16.92 -12.32
N GLY A 35 0.36 -16.22 -13.15
CA GLY A 35 1.57 -16.79 -13.74
C GLY A 35 2.23 -15.94 -14.82
N ARG A 36 3.50 -16.27 -15.09
CA ARG A 36 4.37 -15.57 -16.05
C ARG A 36 3.79 -15.53 -17.47
N GLU A 37 3.02 -16.54 -17.87
CA GLU A 37 2.35 -16.63 -19.18
C GLU A 37 1.35 -15.49 -19.43
N ASN A 38 0.84 -14.88 -18.35
CA ASN A 38 -0.10 -13.77 -18.40
C ASN A 38 0.59 -12.41 -18.45
N ARG A 39 1.93 -12.36 -18.42
CA ARG A 39 2.67 -11.09 -18.48
C ARG A 39 2.42 -10.36 -19.81
N ARG A 40 1.99 -9.11 -19.71
CA ARG A 40 1.72 -8.18 -20.81
C ARG A 40 2.31 -6.83 -20.43
N ALA A 41 2.64 -6.03 -21.44
CA ALA A 41 3.19 -4.70 -21.23
C ALA A 41 2.52 -3.69 -22.15
N SER A 42 2.37 -2.46 -21.70
CA SER A 42 1.76 -1.38 -22.46
C SER A 42 2.41 -0.04 -22.12
N ILE A 43 2.00 1.01 -22.82
CA ILE A 43 2.53 2.36 -22.63
C ILE A 43 1.36 3.27 -22.29
N MET A 44 1.40 3.89 -21.11
CA MET A 44 0.50 5.00 -20.77
C MET A 44 1.08 6.30 -21.31
N ARG A 45 0.22 7.09 -21.96
CA ARG A 45 0.58 8.36 -22.63
C ARG A 45 -0.64 9.30 -22.77
N GLY A 46 -1.59 9.21 -21.84
CA GLY A 46 -2.81 10.01 -21.82
C GLY A 46 -2.59 11.49 -21.50
N ASN A 47 -1.42 11.86 -20.96
CA ASN A 47 -1.03 13.24 -20.67
C ASN A 47 0.47 13.51 -20.92
N LEU A 48 1.10 14.48 -20.25
CA LEU A 48 2.49 14.85 -20.49
C LEU A 48 3.47 13.77 -20.01
N VAL A 49 3.06 12.93 -19.06
CA VAL A 49 3.83 11.77 -18.56
C VAL A 49 3.62 10.57 -19.48
N LYS A 50 4.71 9.89 -19.82
CA LYS A 50 4.74 8.75 -20.74
C LYS A 50 5.58 7.64 -20.14
N THR A 51 4.98 6.50 -19.86
CA THR A 51 5.73 5.37 -19.30
C THR A 51 5.27 4.03 -19.85
N VAL A 52 6.23 3.16 -20.12
CA VAL A 52 6.00 1.73 -20.26
C VAL A 52 5.77 1.12 -18.88
N PHE A 53 4.95 0.08 -18.82
CA PHE A 53 4.67 -0.68 -17.59
C PHE A 53 4.26 -2.12 -17.93
N GLY A 54 4.45 -3.02 -16.96
CA GLY A 54 4.06 -4.43 -17.02
C GLY A 54 2.98 -4.76 -16.00
N ASN A 55 2.05 -5.66 -16.36
CA ASN A 55 0.99 -6.12 -15.46
C ASN A 55 1.47 -7.06 -14.33
N TRP A 56 2.80 -7.20 -14.17
CA TRP A 56 3.44 -7.86 -13.03
C TRP A 56 3.94 -6.84 -11.99
N GLY A 57 3.41 -5.61 -12.00
CA GLY A 57 3.63 -4.61 -10.96
C GLY A 57 4.85 -3.72 -11.14
N VAL A 58 5.38 -3.57 -12.36
CA VAL A 58 6.60 -2.77 -12.62
C VAL A 58 6.31 -1.63 -13.60
N ILE A 59 6.60 -0.40 -13.18
CA ILE A 59 6.55 0.82 -13.99
C ILE A 59 7.97 1.10 -14.52
N GLY A 60 8.08 1.67 -15.72
CA GLY A 60 9.36 1.95 -16.37
C GLY A 60 9.97 0.73 -17.07
N GLN A 61 9.28 -0.42 -17.06
CA GLN A 61 9.73 -1.64 -17.72
C GLN A 61 8.61 -2.37 -18.47
N PRO A 62 8.93 -3.12 -19.55
CA PRO A 62 10.26 -3.39 -20.11
C PRO A 62 10.87 -2.19 -20.85
N ALA A 63 12.15 -1.90 -20.59
CA ALA A 63 12.89 -0.75 -21.13
C ALA A 63 12.87 -0.65 -22.66
N ASN A 64 12.84 -1.80 -23.34
CA ASN A 64 12.89 -1.88 -24.79
C ASN A 64 11.53 -1.70 -25.46
N LYS A 65 10.45 -1.51 -24.69
CA LYS A 65 9.09 -1.38 -25.22
C LYS A 65 8.55 0.04 -25.20
N GLY A 66 9.16 0.99 -24.48
CA GLY A 66 8.71 2.37 -24.44
C GLY A 66 9.53 3.24 -23.49
N ALA A 67 9.12 4.49 -23.33
CA ALA A 67 9.78 5.44 -22.44
C ALA A 67 9.73 4.98 -20.98
N ARG A 68 10.85 5.09 -20.25
CA ARG A 68 10.93 4.83 -18.81
C ARG A 68 10.66 6.13 -18.05
N GLY A 69 9.38 6.43 -17.82
CA GLY A 69 8.92 7.65 -17.14
C GLY A 69 9.46 8.94 -17.76
N ALA A 70 9.00 9.24 -18.97
CA ALA A 70 9.33 10.48 -19.65
C ALA A 70 8.29 11.57 -19.37
N TRP A 71 8.73 12.82 -19.23
CA TRP A 71 7.87 13.97 -18.99
C TRP A 71 8.08 15.05 -20.07
N ILE A 72 6.97 15.54 -20.64
CA ILE A 72 6.89 16.46 -21.80
C ILE A 72 7.49 15.85 -23.08
N TYR A 73 8.79 15.56 -23.11
CA TYR A 73 9.51 14.99 -24.25
C TYR A 73 9.78 13.50 -24.04
N GLU A 74 9.47 12.67 -25.04
CA GLU A 74 9.65 11.20 -24.95
C GLU A 74 11.10 10.76 -24.65
N ASN A 75 12.09 11.59 -24.99
CA ASN A 75 13.50 11.29 -24.75
C ASN A 75 14.00 11.71 -23.36
N ASN A 76 13.25 12.51 -22.60
CA ASN A 76 13.66 12.96 -21.28
C ASN A 76 13.19 11.94 -20.24
N GLY A 77 14.00 10.92 -19.95
CA GLY A 77 13.68 9.89 -18.95
C GLY A 77 14.06 10.32 -17.54
N TYR A 78 13.24 9.89 -16.57
CA TYR A 78 13.42 10.20 -15.14
C TYR A 78 13.49 8.96 -14.25
N ILE A 79 12.97 7.81 -14.72
CA ILE A 79 12.85 6.60 -13.89
C ILE A 79 13.50 5.41 -14.59
N GLY A 80 14.11 4.51 -13.81
CA GLY A 80 14.62 3.23 -14.29
C GLY A 80 13.56 2.14 -14.16
N ASP A 81 13.03 2.03 -12.94
CA ASP A 81 11.91 1.18 -12.58
C ASP A 81 11.25 1.67 -11.28
N VAL A 82 9.98 1.32 -11.12
CA VAL A 82 9.26 1.41 -9.84
C VAL A 82 8.52 0.10 -9.64
N SER A 83 8.72 -0.54 -8.49
CA SER A 83 8.12 -1.84 -8.22
C SER A 83 7.64 -1.98 -6.78
N LEU A 84 6.46 -2.58 -6.65
CA LEU A 84 5.80 -2.84 -5.39
C LEU A 84 6.55 -3.87 -4.53
N LEU A 85 6.56 -3.63 -3.22
CA LEU A 85 6.94 -4.54 -2.15
C LEU A 85 5.78 -4.63 -1.15
N VAL A 86 5.38 -5.84 -0.75
CA VAL A 86 4.39 -6.04 0.34
C VAL A 86 4.91 -7.10 1.29
N GLY A 87 5.13 -6.73 2.55
CA GLY A 87 5.65 -7.61 3.58
C GLY A 87 4.63 -7.93 4.66
N ALA A 88 4.74 -9.11 5.27
CA ALA A 88 4.02 -9.46 6.50
C ALA A 88 4.89 -10.24 7.49
N GLU A 89 4.69 -10.01 8.79
CA GLU A 89 5.20 -10.87 9.86
C GLU A 89 4.29 -12.10 9.98
N VAL A 90 4.87 -13.29 9.94
CA VAL A 90 4.15 -14.57 9.98
C VAL A 90 4.62 -15.40 11.15
N GLU A 91 3.67 -15.82 11.98
CA GLU A 91 3.88 -16.82 13.01
C GLU A 91 3.41 -18.20 12.54
N SER A 92 4.35 -19.14 12.36
CA SER A 92 4.00 -20.50 11.98
C SER A 92 4.96 -21.53 12.56
N GLY A 93 4.40 -22.63 13.08
CA GLY A 93 5.20 -23.74 13.63
C GLY A 93 6.08 -23.33 14.83
N GLY A 94 5.67 -22.32 15.61
CA GLY A 94 6.42 -21.78 16.73
C GLY A 94 7.63 -20.94 16.32
N LYS A 95 7.64 -20.42 15.09
CA LYS A 95 8.65 -19.50 14.56
C LYS A 95 7.95 -18.25 14.05
N THR A 96 8.64 -17.12 14.19
CA THR A 96 8.29 -15.84 13.59
C THR A 96 9.29 -15.56 12.49
N PHE A 97 8.80 -15.16 11.32
CA PHE A 97 9.60 -14.81 10.15
C PHE A 97 8.86 -13.76 9.32
N HIS A 98 9.56 -13.06 8.45
CA HIS A 98 8.97 -12.12 7.50
C HIS A 98 8.97 -12.71 6.10
N SER A 99 7.93 -12.40 5.33
CA SER A 99 7.87 -12.67 3.90
C SER A 99 7.54 -11.36 3.20
N VAL A 100 8.36 -10.96 2.24
CA VAL A 100 8.21 -9.73 1.45
C VAL A 100 8.01 -10.12 -0.01
N VAL A 101 6.78 -10.01 -0.48
CA VAL A 101 6.43 -10.30 -1.87
C VAL A 101 6.94 -9.17 -2.75
N VAL A 102 7.83 -9.52 -3.67
CA VAL A 102 8.43 -8.58 -4.64
C VAL A 102 7.78 -8.69 -6.02
N CYS A 103 8.16 -7.78 -6.93
CA CYS A 103 7.85 -7.89 -8.36
C CYS A 103 9.05 -8.44 -9.17
N PRO A 104 8.81 -9.13 -10.29
CA PRO A 104 9.86 -9.64 -11.16
C PRO A 104 10.43 -8.53 -12.06
N VAL A 105 11.22 -7.65 -11.46
CA VAL A 105 11.88 -6.48 -12.07
C VAL A 105 13.25 -6.82 -12.68
N ASP A 106 13.57 -6.21 -13.82
CA ASP A 106 14.86 -6.36 -14.52
C ASP A 106 15.82 -5.23 -14.10
N ARG A 107 16.58 -5.46 -13.02
CA ARG A 107 17.56 -4.51 -12.48
C ARG A 107 18.77 -5.24 -11.87
N PRO A 108 19.90 -4.54 -11.65
CA PRO A 108 20.99 -5.09 -10.88
C PRO A 108 20.50 -5.51 -9.49
N THR A 109 20.73 -6.77 -9.13
CA THR A 109 20.46 -7.30 -7.79
C THR A 109 21.51 -8.35 -7.43
N ARG A 110 21.77 -8.55 -6.13
CA ARG A 110 22.66 -9.63 -5.68
C ARG A 110 22.06 -11.00 -6.01
N GLN A 111 20.75 -11.13 -5.87
CA GLN A 111 20.00 -12.34 -6.14
C GLN A 111 18.52 -11.96 -6.36
N HIS A 112 17.92 -12.55 -7.40
CA HIS A 112 16.47 -12.48 -7.62
C HIS A 112 15.71 -13.47 -6.76
N GLU A 113 14.49 -13.12 -6.37
CA GLU A 113 13.58 -14.01 -5.64
C GLU A 113 13.02 -15.08 -6.58
N THR A 114 13.70 -16.23 -6.60
CA THR A 114 13.45 -17.32 -7.55
C THR A 114 13.70 -18.67 -6.92
N SER A 115 12.85 -19.64 -7.30
CA SER A 115 13.06 -21.04 -6.98
C SER A 115 14.37 -21.58 -7.57
N PRO A 116 14.87 -22.73 -7.09
CA PRO A 116 16.03 -23.40 -7.68
C PRO A 116 15.89 -23.74 -9.18
N ALA A 117 14.65 -23.78 -9.70
CA ALA A 117 14.36 -24.00 -11.12
C ALA A 117 14.26 -22.71 -11.94
N GLY A 118 14.46 -21.53 -11.32
CA GLY A 118 14.38 -20.22 -11.97
C GLY A 118 12.96 -19.68 -12.14
N LYS A 119 11.98 -20.21 -11.40
CA LYS A 119 10.62 -19.66 -11.32
C LYS A 119 10.65 -18.49 -10.32
N TYR A 120 10.16 -17.31 -10.71
CA TYR A 120 10.04 -16.18 -9.78
C TYR A 120 9.05 -16.50 -8.65
N TRP A 121 9.43 -16.22 -7.41
CA TRP A 121 8.52 -16.21 -6.26
C TRP A 121 8.13 -14.75 -6.04
N SER A 122 7.04 -14.33 -6.68
CA SER A 122 6.71 -12.90 -6.82
C SER A 122 5.23 -12.72 -7.09
N PHE A 123 4.76 -11.47 -7.10
CA PHE A 123 3.50 -11.15 -7.76
C PHE A 123 3.55 -11.54 -9.23
N GLU A 124 2.48 -12.19 -9.70
CA GLU A 124 2.27 -12.52 -11.11
C GLU A 124 0.86 -12.13 -11.56
N PRO A 125 0.67 -11.75 -12.83
CA PRO A 125 -0.64 -11.33 -13.32
C PRO A 125 -1.64 -12.47 -13.30
N VAL A 126 -2.84 -12.16 -12.83
CA VAL A 126 -4.00 -13.05 -12.82
C VAL A 126 -4.57 -13.17 -14.23
N THR A 127 -4.93 -14.39 -14.63
CA THR A 127 -5.52 -14.65 -15.95
C THR A 127 -6.90 -14.02 -16.12
N GLY A 128 -7.26 -13.66 -17.36
CA GLY A 128 -8.60 -13.19 -17.72
C GLY A 128 -8.81 -11.66 -17.70
N TYR A 129 -7.80 -10.87 -17.33
CA TYR A 129 -7.88 -9.39 -17.29
C TYR A 129 -7.32 -8.68 -18.53
N PHE A 130 -7.12 -9.41 -19.62
CA PHE A 130 -6.66 -8.88 -20.91
C PHE A 130 -7.22 -9.75 -22.05
N ASN A 131 -7.23 -9.21 -23.27
CA ASN A 131 -7.56 -10.00 -24.45
C ASN A 131 -6.43 -10.98 -24.77
N PRO A 132 -6.64 -12.31 -24.71
CA PRO A 132 -5.60 -13.29 -24.99
C PRO A 132 -5.05 -13.23 -26.43
N ASN A 133 -5.76 -12.58 -27.35
CA ASN A 133 -5.32 -12.38 -28.73
C ASN A 133 -4.51 -11.08 -28.94
N GLN A 134 -4.27 -10.31 -27.88
CA GLN A 134 -3.46 -9.09 -27.90
C GLN A 134 -2.19 -9.26 -27.04
N GLU A 135 -1.19 -8.44 -27.34
CA GLU A 135 0.09 -8.40 -26.61
C GLU A 135 0.12 -7.35 -25.48
N GLY A 136 -0.88 -6.47 -25.43
CA GLY A 136 -1.01 -5.38 -24.47
C GLY A 136 -1.81 -5.74 -23.21
N ILE A 137 -1.69 -4.88 -22.21
CA ILE A 137 -2.54 -4.81 -21.03
C ILE A 137 -3.85 -4.13 -21.44
N ALA A 138 -4.94 -4.35 -20.70
CA ALA A 138 -6.17 -3.64 -20.95
C ALA A 138 -6.00 -2.13 -20.69
N LEU A 139 -6.29 -1.31 -21.71
CA LEU A 139 -6.29 0.15 -21.68
C LEU A 139 -7.66 0.67 -22.12
N TYR A 140 -8.17 1.71 -21.47
CA TYR A 140 -9.44 2.32 -21.84
C TYR A 140 -9.46 2.79 -23.30
N SER A 141 -8.36 3.40 -23.77
CA SER A 141 -8.23 3.88 -25.15
C SER A 141 -8.13 2.77 -26.22
N ASP A 142 -7.94 1.51 -25.81
CA ASP A 142 -7.90 0.35 -26.71
C ASP A 142 -8.92 -0.73 -26.32
N PRO A 143 -10.20 -0.61 -26.73
CA PRO A 143 -11.21 -1.63 -26.47
C PRO A 143 -10.89 -3.03 -27.01
N LYS A 144 -9.92 -3.18 -27.93
CA LYS A 144 -9.50 -4.50 -28.41
C LYS A 144 -8.60 -5.21 -27.40
N SER A 145 -7.98 -4.47 -26.47
CA SER A 145 -7.15 -5.02 -25.40
C SER A 145 -7.95 -5.65 -24.26
N TRP A 146 -9.27 -5.39 -24.20
CA TRP A 146 -10.14 -5.85 -23.11
C TRP A 146 -10.45 -7.35 -23.21
N PRO A 147 -10.61 -8.05 -22.08
CA PRO A 147 -11.19 -9.39 -22.11
C PRO A 147 -12.64 -9.35 -22.60
N SER A 148 -13.17 -10.50 -23.03
CA SER A 148 -14.59 -10.57 -23.45
C SER A 148 -15.56 -10.33 -22.29
N LEU A 149 -15.15 -10.70 -21.08
CA LEU A 149 -15.87 -10.52 -19.82
C LEU A 149 -14.82 -10.28 -18.73
N TRP A 150 -15.07 -9.34 -17.83
CA TRP A 150 -14.23 -9.03 -16.67
C TRP A 150 -14.48 -10.04 -15.55
N PRO A 151 -13.47 -10.81 -15.10
CA PRO A 151 -13.68 -11.88 -14.13
C PRO A 151 -14.26 -11.42 -12.77
N ASP A 152 -13.83 -10.26 -12.27
CA ASP A 152 -14.29 -9.65 -11.02
C ASP A 152 -15.73 -9.11 -11.10
N LYS A 153 -16.30 -9.01 -12.31
CA LYS A 153 -17.67 -8.54 -12.54
C LYS A 153 -18.64 -9.65 -12.93
N LEU A 154 -18.20 -10.92 -12.94
CA LEU A 154 -19.04 -12.06 -13.35
C LEU A 154 -20.30 -12.26 -12.51
N GLN A 155 -20.31 -11.74 -11.28
CA GLN A 155 -21.46 -11.81 -10.37
C GLN A 155 -22.33 -10.55 -10.37
N ASP A 156 -22.03 -9.58 -11.24
CA ASP A 156 -22.91 -8.43 -11.43
C ASP A 156 -24.33 -8.91 -11.79
N PRO A 157 -25.38 -8.46 -11.09
CA PRO A 157 -26.72 -8.99 -11.24
C PRO A 157 -27.39 -8.60 -12.57
N ASP A 158 -27.01 -7.45 -13.14
CA ASP A 158 -27.68 -6.85 -14.30
C ASP A 158 -26.89 -7.06 -15.60
N ASP A 159 -25.56 -7.10 -15.52
CA ASP A 159 -24.65 -7.32 -16.64
C ASP A 159 -23.44 -8.18 -16.24
N PRO A 160 -23.63 -9.50 -16.02
CA PRO A 160 -22.55 -10.41 -15.62
C PRO A 160 -21.30 -10.31 -16.51
N GLY A 161 -20.20 -9.87 -15.91
CA GLY A 161 -18.89 -9.73 -16.53
C GLY A 161 -18.69 -8.44 -17.33
N TRP A 162 -19.64 -7.50 -17.29
CA TRP A 162 -19.55 -6.18 -17.93
C TRP A 162 -19.09 -6.30 -19.40
N GLY A 163 -19.77 -7.15 -20.17
CA GLY A 163 -19.31 -7.57 -21.50
C GLY A 163 -19.27 -6.40 -22.50
N GLY A 164 -18.07 -6.09 -23.00
CA GLY A 164 -17.86 -4.98 -23.94
C GLY A 164 -17.90 -3.59 -23.32
N ALA A 165 -17.98 -3.49 -21.99
CA ALA A 165 -17.83 -2.26 -21.23
C ALA A 165 -16.43 -2.18 -20.58
N TRP A 166 -15.99 -0.97 -20.21
CA TRP A 166 -14.75 -0.79 -19.47
C TRP A 166 -14.93 -1.20 -18.01
N ASN A 167 -13.90 -1.77 -17.39
CA ASN A 167 -13.87 -1.97 -15.94
C ASN A 167 -13.21 -0.76 -15.30
N GLY A 168 -13.92 0.35 -15.22
CA GLY A 168 -13.42 1.59 -14.63
C GLY A 168 -13.62 1.64 -13.12
N PHE A 169 -12.94 2.58 -12.48
CA PHE A 169 -13.05 2.82 -11.04
C PHE A 169 -14.48 3.25 -10.65
N PHE A 170 -15.05 4.22 -11.38
CA PHE A 170 -16.43 4.73 -11.19
C PHE A 170 -17.44 4.03 -12.11
N GLY A 171 -17.35 2.70 -12.21
CA GLY A 171 -18.28 1.90 -13.02
C GLY A 171 -17.80 1.58 -14.44
N LYS A 172 -18.73 1.53 -15.40
CA LYS A 172 -18.49 1.02 -16.76
C LYS A 172 -17.76 2.00 -17.71
N THR A 173 -17.22 3.08 -17.15
CA THR A 173 -16.54 4.19 -17.85
C THR A 173 -15.39 4.72 -17.01
N THR A 174 -14.65 5.70 -17.51
CA THR A 174 -13.58 6.38 -16.77
C THR A 174 -13.74 7.89 -16.88
N THR A 175 -13.29 8.62 -15.86
CA THR A 175 -13.11 10.09 -15.90
C THR A 175 -11.70 10.47 -16.37
N ALA A 176 -10.76 9.51 -16.36
CA ALA A 176 -9.39 9.72 -16.81
C ALA A 176 -9.32 9.84 -18.34
N SER A 177 -8.31 10.57 -18.83
CA SER A 177 -7.98 10.60 -20.27
C SER A 177 -7.39 9.26 -20.74
N GLU A 178 -6.76 8.51 -19.83
CA GLU A 178 -6.36 7.12 -20.02
C GLU A 178 -6.45 6.38 -18.68
N GLU A 179 -6.87 5.11 -18.73
CA GLU A 179 -6.90 4.22 -17.58
C GLU A 179 -6.43 2.82 -17.99
N CYS A 180 -5.65 2.16 -17.12
CA CYS A 180 -5.37 0.74 -17.23
C CYS A 180 -5.93 -0.03 -16.04
N PHE A 181 -6.25 -1.30 -16.25
CA PHE A 181 -6.69 -2.19 -15.17
C PHE A 181 -6.11 -3.59 -15.33
N PHE A 182 -5.57 -4.14 -14.24
CA PHE A 182 -5.17 -5.54 -14.15
C PHE A 182 -5.16 -6.00 -12.68
N ILE A 183 -5.09 -7.31 -12.48
CA ILE A 183 -4.91 -7.91 -11.17
C ILE A 183 -3.63 -8.75 -11.19
N MET A 184 -2.87 -8.69 -10.10
CA MET A 184 -1.76 -9.58 -9.80
C MET A 184 -1.93 -10.27 -8.45
N ASP A 185 -1.23 -11.37 -8.22
CA ASP A 185 -1.44 -12.25 -7.08
C ASP A 185 -0.14 -12.97 -6.71
N ASP A 186 0.06 -13.24 -5.43
CA ASP A 186 1.28 -13.80 -4.86
C ASP A 186 1.34 -15.34 -4.83
N ASN A 187 0.32 -16.05 -5.30
CA ASN A 187 0.26 -17.52 -5.27
C ASN A 187 1.37 -18.23 -6.05
N ASN A 188 2.14 -17.47 -6.83
CA ASN A 188 3.31 -17.99 -7.52
C ASN A 188 4.55 -18.07 -6.61
N ASP A 189 4.56 -17.31 -5.52
CA ASP A 189 5.50 -17.40 -4.41
C ASP A 189 5.23 -18.68 -3.62
N GLU A 190 6.25 -19.52 -3.52
CA GLU A 190 6.19 -20.81 -2.82
C GLU A 190 7.26 -20.90 -1.72
N GLU A 191 7.96 -19.81 -1.40
CA GLU A 191 9.15 -19.82 -0.54
C GLU A 191 8.82 -20.39 0.84
N PHE A 192 7.81 -19.81 1.49
CA PHE A 192 7.42 -20.20 2.85
C PHE A 192 6.40 -21.33 2.87
N ASN A 193 5.84 -21.71 1.72
CA ASN A 193 4.81 -22.75 1.65
C ASN A 193 5.34 -24.18 1.70
N PHE A 194 6.64 -24.37 1.50
CA PHE A 194 7.30 -25.66 1.58
C PHE A 194 8.59 -25.59 2.41
N ALA A 195 8.72 -26.47 3.41
CA ALA A 195 9.85 -26.46 4.34
C ALA A 195 11.24 -26.58 3.70
N ASN A 196 11.35 -27.10 2.49
CA ASN A 196 12.63 -27.23 1.79
C ASN A 196 13.03 -25.97 1.00
N ASN A 197 12.13 -24.98 0.90
CA ASN A 197 12.32 -23.79 0.10
C ASN A 197 12.90 -22.62 0.91
N ASN A 198 12.77 -22.62 2.24
CA ASN A 198 13.17 -21.51 3.10
C ASN A 198 14.18 -21.93 4.20
N LYS A 199 14.96 -20.96 4.67
CA LYS A 199 15.97 -21.13 5.75
C LYS A 199 15.35 -21.53 7.10
N TRP A 200 14.06 -21.26 7.29
CA TRP A 200 13.35 -21.52 8.53
C TRP A 200 12.79 -22.95 8.61
N GLY A 201 12.75 -23.71 7.52
CA GLY A 201 12.14 -25.04 7.51
C GLY A 201 10.63 -25.03 7.80
N VAL A 202 9.93 -23.94 7.51
CA VAL A 202 8.47 -23.81 7.72
C VAL A 202 7.69 -24.22 6.48
N ALA A 203 6.49 -24.77 6.68
CA ALA A 203 5.56 -25.10 5.60
C ALA A 203 4.22 -24.40 5.89
N PHE A 204 4.20 -23.10 5.62
CA PHE A 204 3.07 -22.21 5.90
C PHE A 204 2.02 -22.28 4.78
N LYS A 205 0.73 -22.32 5.12
CA LYS A 205 -0.36 -22.20 4.15
C LYS A 205 -1.30 -21.10 4.64
N PRO A 206 -1.51 -20.01 3.87
CA PRO A 206 -2.26 -18.86 4.35
C PRO A 206 -3.77 -19.12 4.43
N ASP A 207 -4.27 -20.09 3.67
CA ASP A 207 -5.69 -20.42 3.61
C ASP A 207 -5.97 -21.82 4.16
N ALA A 208 -6.58 -21.89 5.33
CA ALA A 208 -7.00 -23.13 5.97
C ALA A 208 -8.20 -23.79 5.25
N ALA A 209 -9.01 -23.01 4.53
CA ALA A 209 -10.09 -23.52 3.70
C ALA A 209 -9.59 -24.02 2.33
N ASN A 210 -8.46 -23.50 1.85
CA ASN A 210 -7.83 -23.90 0.60
C ASN A 210 -6.30 -24.14 0.74
N PRO A 211 -5.89 -25.38 1.10
CA PRO A 211 -4.47 -25.72 1.25
C PRO A 211 -3.63 -25.66 -0.04
N LEU A 212 -4.26 -25.46 -1.20
CA LEU A 212 -3.55 -25.26 -2.48
C LEU A 212 -3.09 -23.81 -2.67
N ARG A 213 -3.61 -22.87 -1.88
CA ARG A 213 -3.17 -21.47 -1.88
C ARG A 213 -1.73 -21.40 -1.37
N ASN A 214 -0.87 -20.77 -2.16
CA ASN A 214 0.51 -20.43 -1.80
C ASN A 214 0.64 -18.92 -1.54
N GLY A 215 1.87 -18.44 -1.34
CA GLY A 215 2.19 -17.09 -0.93
C GLY A 215 1.70 -16.81 0.49
N LEU A 216 1.42 -15.52 0.72
CA LEU A 216 0.68 -14.96 1.85
C LEU A 216 -0.83 -14.88 1.56
N GLY A 217 -1.25 -15.15 0.32
CA GLY A 217 -2.63 -15.07 -0.08
C GLY A 217 -3.07 -13.66 -0.45
N LEU A 218 -2.13 -12.82 -0.86
CA LEU A 218 -2.35 -11.45 -1.27
C LEU A 218 -2.74 -11.36 -2.75
N GLN A 219 -3.77 -10.56 -3.02
CA GLN A 219 -4.18 -10.15 -4.35
C GLN A 219 -4.08 -8.62 -4.44
N VAL A 220 -3.60 -8.12 -5.58
CA VAL A 220 -3.48 -6.68 -5.81
C VAL A 220 -4.23 -6.32 -7.07
N LYS A 221 -5.28 -5.49 -6.95
CA LYS A 221 -5.86 -4.81 -8.10
C LYS A 221 -5.06 -3.55 -8.36
N VAL A 222 -4.70 -3.33 -9.61
CA VAL A 222 -3.86 -2.19 -10.01
C VAL A 222 -4.58 -1.38 -11.06
N ARG A 223 -4.64 -0.07 -10.82
CA ARG A 223 -5.08 0.93 -11.81
C ARG A 223 -4.00 1.95 -12.03
N GLY A 224 -3.81 2.33 -13.29
CA GLY A 224 -3.00 3.48 -13.68
C GLY A 224 -3.93 4.49 -14.34
N MET A 225 -3.92 5.74 -13.90
CA MET A 225 -4.82 6.80 -14.37
C MET A 225 -4.04 8.06 -14.76
N GLN A 226 -4.47 8.71 -15.85
CA GLN A 226 -3.91 9.97 -16.33
C GLN A 226 -5.02 10.92 -16.76
N TRP A 227 -4.95 12.17 -16.32
CA TRP A 227 -5.80 13.26 -16.80
C TRP A 227 -4.98 14.23 -17.63
N SER A 228 -5.57 14.72 -18.73
CA SER A 228 -4.98 15.77 -19.58
C SER A 228 -5.31 17.19 -19.10
N ASP A 229 -6.05 17.32 -18.00
CA ASP A 229 -6.36 18.60 -17.37
C ASP A 229 -5.08 19.27 -16.82
N PHE A 230 -5.02 20.60 -16.88
CA PHE A 230 -3.81 21.35 -16.49
C PHE A 230 -3.43 21.17 -15.01
N LEU A 231 -4.36 20.76 -14.15
CA LEU A 231 -4.09 20.45 -12.75
C LEU A 231 -3.39 19.11 -12.53
N ALA A 232 -3.48 18.18 -13.49
CA ALA A 232 -3.03 16.78 -13.33
C ALA A 232 -2.19 16.23 -14.50
N GLN A 233 -2.01 17.01 -15.57
CA GLN A 233 -1.32 16.58 -16.79
C GLN A 233 0.16 16.21 -16.60
N ASP A 234 0.76 16.63 -15.48
CA ASP A 234 2.14 16.37 -15.07
C ASP A 234 2.27 15.14 -14.15
N CYS A 235 1.16 14.47 -13.84
CA CYS A 235 1.11 13.32 -12.93
C CYS A 235 0.63 12.03 -13.62
N ILE A 236 1.02 10.88 -13.07
CA ILE A 236 0.39 9.58 -13.32
C ILE A 236 0.04 8.99 -11.97
N PHE A 237 -1.20 8.52 -11.82
CA PHE A 237 -1.72 8.00 -10.56
C PHE A 237 -1.75 6.48 -10.63
N TRP A 238 -1.18 5.83 -9.63
CA TRP A 238 -1.21 4.37 -9.50
C TRP A 238 -1.93 3.99 -8.22
N LEU A 239 -3.06 3.31 -8.37
CA LEU A 239 -3.86 2.81 -7.26
C LEU A 239 -3.60 1.31 -7.09
N TYR A 240 -3.25 0.92 -5.87
CA TYR A 240 -2.98 -0.46 -5.48
C TYR A 240 -3.96 -0.90 -4.39
N GLU A 241 -4.98 -1.67 -4.73
CA GLU A 241 -5.88 -2.27 -3.74
C GLU A 241 -5.32 -3.65 -3.34
N ILE A 242 -4.64 -3.71 -2.20
CA ILE A 242 -4.04 -4.95 -1.69
C ILE A 242 -5.05 -5.64 -0.76
N THR A 243 -5.44 -6.87 -1.09
CA THR A 243 -6.41 -7.65 -0.34
C THR A 243 -5.81 -8.98 0.11
N ASN A 244 -5.90 -9.27 1.40
CA ASN A 244 -5.71 -10.62 1.92
C ASN A 244 -6.95 -11.46 1.62
N THR A 245 -6.85 -12.41 0.69
CA THR A 245 -7.97 -13.29 0.31
C THR A 245 -7.94 -14.63 1.06
N SER A 246 -7.12 -14.75 2.10
CA SER A 246 -6.89 -15.98 2.85
C SER A 246 -7.62 -15.97 4.20
N THR A 247 -7.39 -17.01 5.02
CA THR A 247 -7.96 -17.10 6.38
C THR A 247 -6.98 -16.69 7.47
N THR A 248 -5.71 -16.46 7.12
CA THR A 248 -4.69 -16.02 8.07
C THR A 248 -4.78 -14.51 8.26
N ASP A 249 -4.79 -14.08 9.51
CA ASP A 249 -4.69 -12.67 9.87
C ASP A 249 -3.21 -12.28 10.06
N TYR A 250 -2.84 -11.09 9.58
CA TYR A 250 -1.47 -10.57 9.68
C TYR A 250 -1.48 -9.31 10.53
N SER A 251 -0.87 -9.37 11.71
CA SER A 251 -0.89 -8.24 12.65
C SER A 251 0.12 -7.14 12.33
N LYS A 252 1.14 -7.44 11.52
CA LYS A 252 2.13 -6.46 11.04
C LYS A 252 2.32 -6.65 9.55
N VAL A 253 2.10 -5.58 8.81
CA VAL A 253 2.17 -5.55 7.35
C VAL A 253 2.86 -4.27 6.96
N VAL A 254 3.76 -4.35 5.97
CA VAL A 254 4.42 -3.19 5.40
C VAL A 254 4.16 -3.15 3.89
N PHE A 255 4.01 -1.95 3.37
CA PHE A 255 3.89 -1.67 1.96
C PHE A 255 5.02 -0.74 1.55
N GLY A 256 5.61 -0.97 0.39
CA GLY A 256 6.68 -0.12 -0.07
C GLY A 256 6.89 -0.18 -1.56
N MET A 257 7.75 0.71 -2.01
CA MET A 257 8.13 0.86 -3.40
C MET A 257 9.64 0.90 -3.47
N LEU A 258 10.16 0.05 -4.35
CA LEU A 258 11.54 0.13 -4.79
C LEU A 258 11.60 1.01 -6.04
N VAL A 259 12.50 1.99 -6.04
CA VAL A 259 12.69 2.94 -7.14
C VAL A 259 14.12 2.82 -7.68
N GLY A 260 14.23 2.67 -9.00
CA GLY A 260 15.47 2.87 -9.75
C GLY A 260 15.53 4.30 -10.29
N THR A 261 16.54 5.08 -9.90
CA THR A 261 16.64 6.52 -10.20
C THR A 261 17.51 6.78 -11.42
N TYR A 262 16.93 7.35 -12.47
CA TYR A 262 17.56 7.43 -13.79
C TYR A 262 17.27 8.82 -14.40
N VAL A 263 17.52 9.93 -13.69
CA VAL A 263 17.31 11.26 -14.27
C VAL A 263 18.34 11.49 -15.38
N GLY A 264 17.91 12.13 -16.47
CA GLY A 264 18.80 12.41 -17.59
C GLY A 264 19.02 11.24 -18.56
N VAL A 265 18.43 10.05 -18.34
CA VAL A 265 18.49 8.97 -19.34
C VAL A 265 17.68 9.31 -20.58
N THR A 266 18.04 8.66 -21.70
CA THR A 266 17.11 8.66 -22.82
C THR A 266 16.00 7.66 -22.49
N GLY A 267 14.75 8.01 -22.81
CA GLY A 267 13.57 7.21 -22.46
C GLY A 267 13.67 5.70 -22.75
N SER A 268 14.57 5.24 -23.62
CA SER A 268 14.84 3.81 -23.89
C SER A 268 16.31 3.36 -23.77
N GLU A 269 17.27 4.25 -23.47
CA GLU A 269 18.71 3.92 -23.40
C GLU A 269 19.42 4.67 -22.26
N GLY A 270 20.25 3.95 -21.48
CA GLY A 270 21.06 4.51 -20.38
C GLY A 270 22.52 4.81 -20.74
N THR A 271 22.87 4.94 -22.01
CA THR A 271 24.27 4.98 -22.48
C THR A 271 25.03 6.26 -22.14
N HIS A 272 24.32 7.35 -21.84
CA HIS A 272 24.92 8.68 -21.62
C HIS A 272 25.43 8.88 -20.19
N ARG A 273 24.94 8.07 -19.23
CA ARG A 273 25.31 8.12 -17.81
C ARG A 273 25.10 9.49 -17.15
N GLU A 274 24.05 10.21 -17.58
CA GLU A 274 23.69 11.48 -16.96
C GLU A 274 23.33 11.28 -15.49
N TYR A 275 22.57 10.24 -15.17
CA TYR A 275 22.17 9.85 -13.82
C TYR A 275 23.32 9.62 -12.80
N ASP A 276 24.60 9.75 -13.20
CA ASP A 276 25.76 9.57 -12.31
C ASP A 276 25.83 10.65 -11.20
N ASP A 277 25.15 11.79 -11.33
CA ASP A 277 25.07 12.90 -10.37
C ASP A 277 23.65 13.29 -9.93
N ASP A 278 22.76 12.31 -9.86
CA ASP A 278 21.43 12.48 -9.28
C ASP A 278 21.50 12.63 -7.74
N TYR A 279 20.40 13.05 -7.12
CA TYR A 279 20.19 12.94 -5.68
C TYR A 279 18.76 12.53 -5.40
N SER A 280 18.55 11.80 -4.30
CA SER A 280 17.20 11.46 -3.82
C SER A 280 17.03 11.83 -2.35
N PHE A 281 15.85 12.34 -2.01
CA PHE A 281 15.49 12.72 -0.65
C PHE A 281 13.99 12.54 -0.41
N PHE A 282 13.53 12.84 0.81
CA PHE A 282 12.14 12.63 1.21
C PHE A 282 11.62 13.75 2.11
N ASP A 283 10.29 13.79 2.26
CA ASP A 283 9.56 14.65 3.17
C ASP A 283 8.37 13.86 3.75
N VAL A 284 8.48 13.47 5.03
CA VAL A 284 7.44 12.69 5.74
C VAL A 284 6.13 13.46 5.85
N GLU A 285 6.18 14.77 6.15
CA GLU A 285 4.95 15.60 6.31
C GLU A 285 4.19 15.83 4.99
N LYS A 286 4.72 15.32 3.87
CA LYS A 286 4.09 15.42 2.54
C LYS A 286 3.99 14.05 1.86
N ASP A 287 4.35 13.00 2.59
CA ASP A 287 4.44 11.63 2.08
C ASP A 287 5.19 11.48 0.77
N LEU A 288 6.24 12.29 0.58
CA LEU A 288 6.88 12.49 -0.72
C LEU A 288 8.33 12.04 -0.68
N THR A 289 8.72 11.23 -1.66
CA THR A 289 10.11 11.05 -2.07
C THR A 289 10.35 11.73 -3.40
N TYR A 290 11.57 12.20 -3.65
CA TYR A 290 11.87 12.88 -4.90
C TYR A 290 13.33 12.71 -5.32
N THR A 291 13.54 12.74 -6.63
CA THR A 291 14.84 12.62 -7.27
C THR A 291 15.03 13.76 -8.25
N GLY A 292 16.20 14.40 -8.19
CA GLY A 292 16.62 15.44 -9.12
C GLY A 292 18.05 15.24 -9.57
N ASP A 293 18.40 15.92 -10.65
CA ASP A 293 19.76 16.09 -11.13
C ASP A 293 20.46 17.17 -10.28
N PHE A 294 21.66 16.93 -9.77
CA PHE A 294 22.27 17.82 -8.77
C PHE A 294 22.68 19.19 -9.33
N ASP A 295 23.13 19.26 -10.58
CA ASP A 295 23.61 20.49 -11.21
C ASP A 295 22.61 21.11 -12.19
N ASP A 296 21.39 20.56 -12.26
CA ASP A 296 20.29 20.91 -13.15
C ASP A 296 20.70 20.86 -14.64
N ASN A 297 21.59 19.93 -15.01
CA ASN A 297 22.25 19.95 -16.31
C ASN A 297 22.44 18.57 -16.96
N ALA A 298 21.42 18.19 -17.74
CA ALA A 298 21.42 16.99 -18.56
C ALA A 298 22.22 17.09 -19.89
N ALA A 299 23.33 17.84 -19.94
CA ALA A 299 24.08 18.07 -21.17
C ALA A 299 24.91 16.88 -21.66
N SER A 300 25.18 15.88 -20.80
CA SER A 300 25.85 14.64 -21.22
C SER A 300 24.92 13.78 -22.08
N ASN A 301 23.60 13.97 -21.97
CA ASN A 301 22.60 13.42 -22.88
C ASN A 301 22.27 14.38 -24.04
N PRO A 302 22.84 14.18 -25.25
CA PRO A 302 22.60 15.06 -26.40
C PRO A 302 21.18 14.98 -26.97
N ARG A 303 20.35 14.06 -26.48
CA ARG A 303 18.93 13.93 -26.86
C ARG A 303 17.99 14.61 -25.87
N TRP A 304 18.50 15.08 -24.73
CA TRP A 304 17.71 15.85 -23.77
C TRP A 304 17.22 17.15 -24.40
N THR A 305 15.99 17.55 -24.06
CA THR A 305 15.39 18.79 -24.55
C THR A 305 14.84 19.61 -23.39
N GLY A 306 15.26 20.88 -23.32
CA GLY A 306 14.78 21.82 -22.30
C GLY A 306 15.47 21.65 -20.94
N ASP A 307 14.89 22.28 -19.93
CA ASP A 307 15.41 22.25 -18.55
C ASP A 307 15.15 20.89 -17.90
N VAL A 308 15.94 20.55 -16.88
CA VAL A 308 15.79 19.29 -16.12
C VAL A 308 14.73 19.48 -15.04
N GLY A 309 13.77 18.54 -14.97
CA GLY A 309 12.75 18.51 -13.93
C GLY A 309 13.15 17.66 -12.71
N ILE A 310 12.24 17.53 -11.77
CA ILE A 310 12.34 16.62 -10.62
C ILE A 310 11.21 15.60 -10.74
N VAL A 311 11.49 14.33 -10.45
CA VAL A 311 10.46 13.29 -10.32
C VAL A 311 10.14 13.10 -8.83
N GLY A 312 8.86 13.07 -8.50
CA GLY A 312 8.36 12.80 -7.15
C GLY A 312 7.50 11.55 -7.11
N TYR A 313 7.52 10.86 -5.98
CA TYR A 313 6.63 9.74 -5.67
C TYR A 313 5.98 10.04 -4.32
N ALA A 314 4.68 10.27 -4.34
CA ALA A 314 3.90 10.62 -3.16
C ALA A 314 2.87 9.53 -2.86
N PHE A 315 2.66 9.22 -1.57
CA PHE A 315 1.40 8.62 -1.17
C PHE A 315 0.35 9.74 -1.15
N LEU A 316 -0.66 9.58 -1.99
CA LEU A 316 -1.87 10.41 -1.90
C LEU A 316 -2.93 9.74 -1.03
N GLU A 317 -2.84 8.41 -0.94
CA GLU A 317 -3.62 7.57 -0.06
C GLU A 317 -2.66 6.46 0.42
N SER A 318 -2.68 6.19 1.72
CA SER A 318 -1.92 5.11 2.37
C SER A 318 -2.84 4.32 3.31
N PRO A 319 -2.41 3.15 3.83
CA PRO A 319 -3.16 2.49 4.89
C PRO A 319 -3.32 3.42 6.10
N GLY A 320 -4.51 3.42 6.71
CA GLY A 320 -4.77 4.19 7.92
C GLY A 320 -4.57 3.40 9.22
N ASN A 321 -4.36 4.10 10.33
CA ASN A 321 -4.29 3.52 11.68
C ASN A 321 -5.34 4.15 12.62
N LEU A 322 -6.39 3.39 12.91
CA LEU A 322 -7.53 3.86 13.72
C LEU A 322 -7.46 3.46 15.20
N VAL A 323 -6.30 3.03 15.71
CA VAL A 323 -6.23 2.44 17.06
C VAL A 323 -4.99 2.79 17.88
N ASP A 324 -4.00 3.51 17.36
CA ASP A 324 -2.76 3.79 18.09
C ASP A 324 -2.86 5.02 19.00
N GLY A 325 -3.83 5.90 18.79
CA GLY A 325 -4.03 7.13 19.54
C GLY A 325 -3.20 8.30 19.05
N ILE A 326 -2.63 8.24 17.85
CA ILE A 326 -1.68 9.20 17.26
C ILE A 326 -2.27 9.73 15.95
N ASP A 327 -2.14 11.03 15.71
CA ASP A 327 -2.49 11.70 14.45
C ASP A 327 -1.36 11.49 13.44
N ASN A 328 -1.35 10.37 12.70
CA ASN A 328 -0.16 9.92 11.97
C ASN A 328 0.22 10.80 10.77
N ASP A 329 -0.78 11.35 10.08
CA ASP A 329 -0.58 12.31 8.97
C ASP A 329 -0.54 13.77 9.43
N GLY A 330 -0.85 14.04 10.70
CA GLY A 330 -0.67 15.34 11.33
C GLY A 330 -1.71 16.38 10.89
N ASP A 331 -2.87 15.91 10.42
CA ASP A 331 -3.90 16.74 9.83
C ASP A 331 -4.89 17.30 10.88
N SER A 332 -4.87 16.78 12.12
CA SER A 332 -5.89 17.04 13.16
C SER A 332 -6.16 18.49 13.51
N ARG A 333 -5.24 19.39 13.13
CA ARG A 333 -5.26 20.83 13.40
C ARG A 333 -5.42 21.69 12.16
N ASN A 334 -5.41 21.09 10.98
CA ASN A 334 -5.51 21.75 9.68
C ASN A 334 -6.89 21.56 9.01
N THR A 335 -7.83 20.93 9.71
CA THR A 335 -9.19 20.65 9.23
C THR A 335 -10.16 21.82 9.43
N PHE A 336 -11.07 22.02 8.48
CA PHE A 336 -12.03 23.12 8.54
C PHE A 336 -13.14 22.86 9.57
N GLY A 337 -13.24 23.70 10.60
CA GLY A 337 -14.37 23.63 11.55
C GLY A 337 -14.21 22.57 12.66
N VAL A 338 -13.10 21.84 12.66
CA VAL A 338 -12.64 21.01 13.78
C VAL A 338 -11.63 21.81 14.62
N VAL A 339 -11.69 21.67 15.95
CA VAL A 339 -10.70 22.28 16.85
C VAL A 339 -10.07 21.16 17.67
N SER A 340 -8.84 20.79 17.32
CA SER A 340 -8.07 19.79 18.07
C SER A 340 -7.60 20.36 19.41
N SER A 341 -7.82 19.57 20.45
CA SER A 341 -7.42 19.79 21.84
C SER A 341 -6.22 18.94 22.26
N ALA A 342 -5.89 17.93 21.46
CA ALA A 342 -4.80 17.00 21.69
C ALA A 342 -3.45 17.70 21.88
N PRO A 343 -2.59 17.23 22.80
CA PRO A 343 -1.19 17.65 22.87
C PRO A 343 -0.40 17.26 21.62
N LEU A 344 0.78 17.88 21.44
CA LEU A 344 1.80 17.39 20.51
C LEU A 344 2.89 16.67 21.28
N PHE A 345 3.53 15.68 20.64
CA PHE A 345 4.72 15.05 21.17
C PHE A 345 5.84 16.06 21.48
N VAL A 346 6.54 15.80 22.58
CA VAL A 346 7.74 16.49 23.02
C VAL A 346 8.85 15.48 23.32
N ALA A 347 10.09 15.95 23.40
CA ALA A 347 11.25 15.09 23.67
C ALA A 347 11.18 14.33 25.01
N ASP A 348 10.34 14.78 25.96
CA ASP A 348 10.15 14.12 27.25
C ASP A 348 9.24 12.88 27.16
N ASP A 349 8.39 12.77 26.14
CA ASP A 349 7.47 11.63 25.96
C ASP A 349 8.25 10.36 25.60
N PHE A 350 9.36 10.48 24.85
CA PHE A 350 10.22 9.36 24.47
C PHE A 350 11.30 9.02 25.53
N LYS A 351 11.18 9.54 26.75
CA LYS A 351 12.15 9.25 27.82
C LYS A 351 11.66 8.09 28.68
N PRO A 352 12.57 7.18 29.08
CA PRO A 352 12.20 6.14 30.03
C PRO A 352 11.56 6.69 31.31
N ARG A 353 10.46 6.05 31.74
CA ARG A 353 9.64 6.43 32.88
C ARG A 353 9.67 5.35 33.94
N ILE A 354 10.01 5.73 35.18
CA ILE A 354 9.90 4.83 36.34
C ILE A 354 8.45 4.85 36.84
N ILE A 355 7.80 3.69 36.85
CA ILE A 355 6.42 3.55 37.31
C ILE A 355 6.38 3.57 38.84
N THR A 356 5.72 4.57 39.43
CA THR A 356 5.63 4.74 40.90
C THR A 356 4.25 4.39 41.45
N ALA A 357 4.17 4.01 42.73
CA ALA A 357 2.89 3.80 43.40
C ALA A 357 2.04 5.08 43.35
N GLY A 358 0.77 4.96 42.99
CA GLY A 358 -0.16 6.07 42.81
C GLY A 358 -0.11 6.77 41.45
N SER A 359 0.82 6.40 40.56
CA SER A 359 0.78 6.84 39.16
C SER A 359 -0.35 6.14 38.40
N SER A 360 -0.76 6.73 37.28
CA SER A 360 -1.68 6.11 36.33
C SER A 360 -0.92 5.40 35.23
N ILE A 361 -1.45 4.25 34.83
CA ILE A 361 -1.09 3.50 33.63
C ILE A 361 -2.35 3.23 32.82
N VAL A 362 -2.21 2.98 31.54
CA VAL A 362 -3.29 2.59 30.64
C VAL A 362 -3.07 1.14 30.23
N LEU A 363 -4.16 0.36 30.21
CA LEU A 363 -4.16 -1.01 29.74
C LEU A 363 -5.06 -1.14 28.54
N ILE A 364 -4.57 -1.77 27.49
CA ILE A 364 -5.25 -1.96 26.21
C ILE A 364 -5.65 -3.44 26.06
N ASP A 365 -6.94 -3.70 25.84
CA ASP A 365 -7.42 -5.06 25.60
C ASP A 365 -7.19 -5.53 24.15
N GLN A 366 -7.60 -6.77 23.85
CA GLN A 366 -7.44 -7.36 22.50
C GLN A 366 -8.29 -6.67 21.42
N LYS A 367 -9.27 -5.85 21.81
CA LYS A 367 -10.13 -5.07 20.92
C LYS A 367 -9.78 -3.58 20.97
N TYR A 368 -8.58 -3.24 21.42
CA TYR A 368 -8.08 -1.86 21.52
C TYR A 368 -8.85 -0.96 22.50
N ASN A 369 -9.69 -1.53 23.39
CA ASN A 369 -10.33 -0.74 24.45
C ASN A 369 -9.31 -0.40 25.53
N ARG A 370 -9.30 0.86 25.93
CA ARG A 370 -8.36 1.41 26.92
C ARG A 370 -9.01 1.54 28.29
N SER A 371 -8.23 1.24 29.34
CA SER A 371 -8.65 1.42 30.73
C SER A 371 -7.53 2.00 31.58
N VAL A 372 -7.84 3.10 32.28
CA VAL A 372 -6.89 3.76 33.18
C VAL A 372 -6.90 3.07 34.54
N MET A 373 -5.72 2.71 35.04
CA MET A 373 -5.52 2.06 36.32
C MET A 373 -4.52 2.85 37.17
N THR A 374 -4.81 2.99 38.47
CA THR A 374 -3.83 3.49 39.45
C THR A 374 -2.94 2.36 39.94
N VAL A 375 -1.62 2.56 39.87
CA VAL A 375 -0.62 1.58 40.29
C VAL A 375 -0.62 1.44 41.82
N PRO A 376 -0.77 0.21 42.36
CA PRO A 376 -0.75 -0.01 43.80
C PRO A 376 0.67 0.15 44.39
N ALA A 377 0.78 0.15 45.72
CA ALA A 377 2.08 0.17 46.40
C ALA A 377 2.82 -1.18 46.41
N THR A 378 2.17 -2.25 45.92
CA THR A 378 2.72 -3.60 45.83
C THR A 378 3.02 -3.97 44.39
N GLU A 379 3.84 -5.00 44.20
CA GLU A 379 4.06 -5.60 42.89
C GLU A 379 2.73 -6.03 42.24
N LEU A 380 2.61 -5.77 40.94
CA LEU A 380 1.41 -6.05 40.14
C LEU A 380 1.85 -6.66 38.81
N THR A 381 1.14 -7.67 38.33
CA THR A 381 1.27 -8.14 36.96
C THR A 381 0.05 -7.67 36.16
N VAL A 382 0.30 -7.02 35.04
CA VAL A 382 -0.73 -6.52 34.12
C VAL A 382 -0.60 -7.20 32.75
N THR A 383 -1.68 -7.16 31.99
CA THR A 383 -1.72 -7.61 30.60
C THR A 383 -2.23 -6.47 29.73
N THR A 384 -1.51 -6.17 28.65
CA THR A 384 -1.87 -5.16 27.64
C THR A 384 -1.52 -5.73 26.27
N ARG A 385 -2.40 -5.61 25.26
CA ARG A 385 -2.20 -6.14 23.88
C ARG A 385 -1.70 -7.60 23.79
N GLY A 386 -1.93 -8.42 24.82
CA GLY A 386 -1.47 -9.81 24.88
C GLY A 386 -0.08 -10.00 25.50
N ALA A 387 0.66 -8.91 25.71
CA ALA A 387 1.87 -8.88 26.51
C ALA A 387 1.55 -8.93 28.02
N THR A 388 2.44 -9.53 28.81
CA THR A 388 2.32 -9.58 30.27
C THR A 388 3.53 -8.92 30.90
N LEU A 389 3.30 -7.87 31.70
CA LEU A 389 4.36 -7.10 32.36
C LEU A 389 4.23 -7.19 33.88
N THR A 390 5.34 -7.40 34.57
CA THR A 390 5.40 -7.30 36.03
C THR A 390 5.97 -5.95 36.46
N ILE A 391 5.12 -5.17 37.12
CA ILE A 391 5.42 -3.82 37.61
C ILE A 391 5.80 -3.90 39.07
N LYS A 392 7.01 -3.45 39.38
CA LYS A 392 7.51 -3.19 40.74
C LYS A 392 7.55 -1.68 40.94
N PRO A 393 6.61 -1.10 41.72
CA PRO A 393 6.53 0.34 41.91
C PRO A 393 7.86 0.94 42.43
N GLY A 394 8.35 1.96 41.75
CA GLY A 394 9.62 2.65 42.03
C GLY A 394 10.87 1.92 41.49
N VAL A 395 10.71 0.82 40.75
CA VAL A 395 11.80 0.02 40.21
C VAL A 395 11.64 -0.27 38.73
N THR A 396 10.43 -0.64 38.28
CA THR A 396 10.18 -0.91 36.86
C THR A 396 10.25 0.40 36.08
N GLU A 397 11.16 0.44 35.11
CA GLU A 397 11.35 1.51 34.13
C GLU A 397 10.85 0.99 32.79
N LEU A 398 9.97 1.75 32.15
CA LEU A 398 9.41 1.44 30.83
C LEU A 398 9.75 2.57 29.86
N SER A 399 9.75 2.27 28.58
CA SER A 399 10.06 3.22 27.51
C SER A 399 9.50 2.70 26.19
N GLU A 400 9.03 3.59 25.34
CA GLU A 400 8.57 3.30 23.99
C GLU A 400 9.13 4.34 23.03
N GLY A 401 9.36 3.94 21.78
CA GLY A 401 9.81 4.87 20.74
C GLY A 401 11.17 5.53 20.90
N ASN A 402 11.89 5.23 21.98
CA ASN A 402 13.09 5.97 22.35
C ASN A 402 14.28 5.63 21.42
N VAL A 403 15.23 6.56 21.29
CA VAL A 403 16.45 6.32 20.53
C VAL A 403 17.42 5.46 21.34
N ILE A 404 17.90 4.38 20.74
CA ILE A 404 18.91 3.47 21.32
C ILE A 404 20.15 3.37 20.41
N LEU A 405 21.25 2.87 20.97
CA LEU A 405 22.45 2.54 20.21
C LEU A 405 22.44 1.05 19.88
N ARG A 406 22.37 0.72 18.58
CA ARG A 406 22.51 -0.65 18.05
C ARG A 406 23.68 -0.68 17.08
N ASP A 407 24.64 -1.57 17.32
CA ASP A 407 25.86 -1.69 16.51
C ASP A 407 26.62 -0.36 16.31
N GLY A 408 26.59 0.50 17.33
CA GLY A 408 27.25 1.81 17.32
C GLY A 408 26.53 2.89 16.51
N ARG A 409 25.28 2.64 16.07
CA ARG A 409 24.44 3.61 15.36
C ARG A 409 23.17 3.91 16.17
N GLU A 410 22.73 5.16 16.10
CA GLU A 410 21.44 5.58 16.66
C GLU A 410 20.32 4.98 15.81
N THR A 411 19.40 4.25 16.45
CA THR A 411 18.20 3.67 15.85
C THR A 411 17.03 3.86 16.79
N VAL A 412 15.80 3.82 16.28
CA VAL A 412 14.63 3.74 17.15
C VAL A 412 14.61 2.37 17.82
N ASN A 413 14.12 2.32 19.05
CA ASN A 413 13.90 1.07 19.77
C ASN A 413 12.88 0.21 18.98
N PRO A 414 13.14 -1.09 18.73
CA PRO A 414 12.23 -1.95 17.94
C PRO A 414 10.82 -2.14 18.52
N ASN A 415 10.60 -1.60 19.70
CA ASN A 415 9.31 -1.58 20.38
C ASN A 415 8.42 -0.41 19.90
N ALA A 416 8.89 0.37 18.93
CA ALA A 416 8.18 1.45 18.25
C ALA A 416 7.34 0.98 17.05
N TYR A 417 7.11 -0.33 16.91
CA TYR A 417 6.39 -0.99 15.81
C TYR A 417 6.15 -2.48 16.15
N ASP A 418 5.96 -2.81 17.42
CA ASP A 418 5.71 -4.17 17.89
C ASP A 418 4.22 -4.47 18.16
N GLY A 419 3.36 -3.47 18.07
CA GLY A 419 1.90 -3.54 18.25
C GLY A 419 1.45 -3.52 19.72
N ILE A 420 2.35 -3.14 20.64
CA ILE A 420 2.14 -3.18 22.09
C ILE A 420 2.55 -1.84 22.70
N ASP A 421 1.60 -1.21 23.40
CA ASP A 421 1.88 -0.15 24.39
C ASP A 421 2.83 -0.66 25.49
N ASN A 422 4.12 -0.38 25.35
CA ASN A 422 5.19 -0.85 26.19
C ASN A 422 5.42 0.02 27.41
N ASP A 423 5.05 1.30 27.35
CA ASP A 423 5.25 2.24 28.45
C ASP A 423 3.99 2.53 29.30
N LEU A 424 2.86 1.98 28.86
CA LEU A 424 1.55 1.98 29.49
C LEU A 424 0.95 3.38 29.64
N ASP A 425 1.11 4.24 28.65
CA ASP A 425 0.48 5.55 28.59
C ASP A 425 -0.80 5.59 27.72
N GLY A 426 -1.03 4.51 26.96
CA GLY A 426 -2.21 4.28 26.14
C GLY A 426 -1.99 4.50 24.65
N LEU A 427 -0.80 4.94 24.24
CA LEU A 427 -0.41 5.00 22.84
C LEU A 427 0.22 3.67 22.43
N ILE A 428 0.25 3.39 21.12
CA ILE A 428 0.86 2.17 20.59
C ILE A 428 1.91 2.59 19.57
N ASP A 429 3.09 2.00 19.66
CA ASP A 429 4.14 2.10 18.65
C ASP A 429 4.62 3.55 18.41
N GLU A 430 4.76 4.37 19.47
CA GLU A 430 5.32 5.70 19.26
C GLU A 430 6.74 5.61 18.74
N ASN A 431 7.14 6.54 17.87
CA ASN A 431 8.43 6.48 17.22
C ASN A 431 9.09 7.86 17.20
N PHE A 432 10.23 8.01 17.89
CA PHE A 432 10.91 9.29 18.00
C PHE A 432 11.25 9.93 16.63
N TYR A 433 11.61 9.11 15.64
CA TYR A 433 11.99 9.62 14.32
C TYR A 433 10.79 9.91 13.42
N LEU A 434 9.64 9.31 13.68
CA LEU A 434 8.43 9.51 12.88
C LEU A 434 7.55 10.60 13.52
N HIS A 435 7.20 10.45 14.80
CA HIS A 435 6.19 11.26 15.50
C HIS A 435 6.74 12.52 16.18
N TYR A 436 8.07 12.77 16.13
CA TYR A 436 8.68 13.91 16.81
C TYR A 436 9.81 14.60 16.05
N ARG A 437 10.94 13.93 15.83
CA ARG A 437 12.14 14.55 15.24
C ARG A 437 12.95 13.59 14.41
N GLN A 438 12.95 13.80 13.11
CA GLN A 438 13.80 13.11 12.15
C GLN A 438 15.23 13.61 12.33
N LEU A 439 16.10 12.77 12.92
CA LEU A 439 17.49 13.10 13.19
C LEU A 439 18.41 11.98 12.69
N ARG A 440 19.34 12.33 11.80
CA ARG A 440 20.37 11.41 11.31
C ARG A 440 21.72 12.09 11.26
N ARG A 441 22.74 11.36 11.74
CA ARG A 441 24.14 11.77 11.72
C ARG A 441 24.99 10.69 11.07
N ASP A 442 26.04 11.10 10.36
CA ASP A 442 27.05 10.17 9.88
C ASP A 442 27.97 9.68 11.02
N GLN A 443 28.90 8.79 10.67
CA GLN A 443 29.87 8.22 11.62
C GLN A 443 30.84 9.27 12.23
N THR A 444 30.93 10.47 11.64
CA THR A 444 31.75 11.58 12.16
C THR A 444 30.94 12.54 13.05
N GLY A 445 29.63 12.34 13.15
CA GLY A 445 28.70 13.20 13.87
C GLY A 445 28.12 14.35 13.03
N LYS A 446 28.42 14.40 11.72
CA LYS A 446 27.86 15.40 10.79
C LYS A 446 26.35 15.17 10.67
N VAL A 447 25.58 16.25 10.81
CA VAL A 447 24.11 16.20 10.66
C VAL A 447 23.77 16.02 9.19
N LEU A 448 23.08 14.93 8.87
CA LEU A 448 22.51 14.67 7.54
C LEU A 448 21.06 15.15 7.51
N ILE A 449 20.27 14.74 8.51
CA ILE A 449 18.86 15.10 8.69
C ILE A 449 18.68 15.70 10.08
N ASP A 450 17.95 16.81 10.16
CA ASP A 450 17.44 17.37 11.41
C ASP A 450 16.17 18.17 11.12
N LYS A 451 15.01 17.52 11.31
CA LYS A 451 13.69 18.11 11.09
C LYS A 451 12.81 17.78 12.30
N LEU A 452 12.22 18.82 12.90
CA LEU A 452 11.28 18.71 13.99
C LEU A 452 9.86 18.70 13.38
N ALA A 453 9.12 17.63 13.61
CA ALA A 453 7.79 17.39 13.06
C ALA A 453 6.95 16.60 14.10
N PRO A 454 6.54 17.26 15.21
CA PRO A 454 5.75 16.61 16.24
C PRO A 454 4.29 16.48 15.81
N VAL A 455 3.74 15.27 15.91
CA VAL A 455 2.32 15.00 15.65
C VAL A 455 1.48 15.04 16.93
N ALA A 456 0.15 15.10 16.77
CA ALA A 456 -0.77 15.10 17.89
C ALA A 456 -1.03 13.69 18.42
N TYR A 457 -1.49 13.58 19.67
CA TYR A 457 -1.82 12.29 20.28
C TYR A 457 -2.90 12.42 21.37
N LYS A 458 -3.57 11.30 21.68
CA LYS A 458 -4.59 11.19 22.74
C LYS A 458 -3.94 10.99 24.11
N ASP A 459 -4.16 11.92 25.04
CA ASP A 459 -3.74 11.75 26.44
C ASP A 459 -4.85 11.03 27.22
N TYR A 460 -4.77 9.70 27.25
CA TYR A 460 -5.75 8.85 27.94
C TYR A 460 -5.75 9.01 29.46
N VAL A 461 -4.64 9.43 30.07
CA VAL A 461 -4.54 9.64 31.52
C VAL A 461 -5.27 10.90 31.95
N ARG A 462 -5.14 11.99 31.19
CA ARG A 462 -5.77 13.29 31.48
C ARG A 462 -7.13 13.47 30.79
N GLY A 463 -7.44 12.64 29.79
CA GLY A 463 -8.66 12.71 29.00
C GLY A 463 -8.66 13.85 27.98
N ILE A 464 -7.49 14.24 27.46
CA ILE A 464 -7.32 15.33 26.49
C ILE A 464 -7.20 14.72 25.08
N GLY A 465 -7.83 15.32 24.07
CA GLY A 465 -7.83 14.81 22.70
C GLY A 465 -8.74 13.59 22.46
N LEU A 466 -9.33 12.99 23.50
CA LEU A 466 -10.12 11.75 23.36
C LEU A 466 -11.39 11.87 22.49
N ASN A 467 -11.87 13.10 22.25
CA ASN A 467 -13.02 13.36 21.39
C ASN A 467 -12.63 14.20 20.16
N ASP A 468 -11.33 14.36 19.88
CA ASP A 468 -10.91 14.96 18.63
C ASP A 468 -11.22 13.96 17.51
N PRO A 469 -12.01 14.34 16.49
CA PRO A 469 -12.51 13.42 15.48
C PRO A 469 -11.48 13.10 14.40
N MET A 470 -10.41 13.89 14.31
CA MET A 470 -9.28 13.77 13.36
C MET A 470 -8.06 13.19 14.07
N ILE A 471 -8.28 12.19 14.94
CA ILE A 471 -7.22 11.33 15.48
C ILE A 471 -7.84 9.94 15.54
N ASP A 472 -7.16 8.92 15.02
CA ASP A 472 -7.69 7.58 14.79
C ASP A 472 -8.97 7.55 13.90
N GLU A 473 -9.12 8.48 12.95
CA GLU A 473 -10.29 8.52 12.04
C GLU A 473 -10.31 7.35 11.06
N SER A 474 -11.53 7.00 10.63
CA SER A 474 -11.80 5.78 9.89
C SER A 474 -12.84 6.00 8.82
N ARG A 475 -12.47 5.69 7.59
CA ARG A 475 -13.29 5.78 6.36
C ARG A 475 -14.41 4.74 6.22
N ASN A 476 -14.93 4.25 7.33
CA ASN A 476 -15.99 3.24 7.34
C ASN A 476 -16.90 3.29 8.56
N ASP A 477 -16.89 4.39 9.31
CA ASP A 477 -17.72 4.55 10.50
C ASP A 477 -19.03 5.30 10.22
N GLY A 478 -19.19 5.85 9.00
CA GLY A 478 -20.39 6.56 8.58
C GLY A 478 -20.47 7.98 9.12
N ILE A 479 -19.33 8.56 9.52
CA ILE A 479 -19.22 9.90 10.07
C ILE A 479 -18.42 10.75 9.10
N ASP A 480 -18.93 11.96 8.86
CA ASP A 480 -18.17 13.03 8.23
C ASP A 480 -17.29 13.71 9.31
N ASN A 481 -16.07 13.18 9.49
CA ASN A 481 -15.15 13.51 10.60
C ASN A 481 -14.68 14.96 10.51
N ASP A 482 -14.41 15.39 9.29
CA ASP A 482 -13.72 16.61 8.93
C ASP A 482 -14.71 17.76 8.62
N LYS A 483 -15.96 17.42 8.26
CA LYS A 483 -17.12 18.29 7.98
C LYS A 483 -17.04 19.06 6.68
N ASP A 484 -16.38 18.53 5.68
CA ASP A 484 -16.26 19.14 4.37
C ASP A 484 -17.35 18.65 3.37
N TRP A 485 -18.04 17.54 3.66
CA TRP A 485 -19.15 17.04 2.84
C TRP A 485 -20.26 18.07 2.65
N ASN A 486 -20.69 18.28 1.41
CA ASN A 486 -21.65 19.29 1.06
C ASN A 486 -22.79 18.77 0.17
N ALA A 487 -24.01 18.77 0.71
CA ALA A 487 -25.22 18.36 -0.01
C ALA A 487 -25.51 19.08 -1.34
N GLU A 488 -24.90 20.24 -1.61
CA GLU A 488 -25.05 20.94 -2.91
C GLU A 488 -24.14 20.36 -4.00
N PHE A 489 -23.02 19.73 -3.64
CA PHE A 489 -21.97 19.30 -4.58
C PHE A 489 -21.66 17.81 -4.53
N ASP A 490 -21.81 17.19 -3.36
CA ASP A 490 -21.35 15.82 -3.08
C ASP A 490 -22.51 14.82 -3.02
N ASP A 491 -23.77 15.28 -2.98
CA ASP A 491 -24.99 14.46 -2.99
C ASP A 491 -25.30 13.88 -4.39
N VAL A 492 -24.33 13.12 -4.92
CA VAL A 492 -24.31 12.54 -6.28
C VAL A 492 -24.63 11.05 -6.30
N GLY A 493 -24.91 10.45 -5.14
CA GLY A 493 -25.23 9.04 -4.99
C GLY A 493 -24.02 8.08 -4.92
N ALA A 494 -24.32 6.82 -4.63
CA ALA A 494 -23.35 5.78 -4.27
C ALA A 494 -22.40 5.36 -5.41
N ASP A 495 -22.70 5.69 -6.65
CA ASP A 495 -21.77 5.52 -7.77
C ASP A 495 -20.81 6.70 -7.98
N GLY A 496 -20.97 7.78 -7.20
CA GLY A 496 -20.12 8.96 -7.22
C GLY A 496 -20.32 9.86 -8.45
N VAL A 497 -21.40 9.67 -9.22
CA VAL A 497 -21.63 10.35 -10.50
C VAL A 497 -23.01 11.00 -10.54
N GLU A 498 -23.01 12.33 -10.68
CA GLU A 498 -24.26 13.12 -10.78
C GLU A 498 -25.13 12.68 -11.98
N GLY A 499 -26.45 12.57 -11.75
CA GLY A 499 -27.47 12.37 -12.77
C GLY A 499 -27.74 10.93 -13.15
N THR A 500 -27.20 9.95 -12.42
CA THR A 500 -27.39 8.50 -12.65
C THR A 500 -28.71 7.99 -12.05
N ASN A 501 -29.32 8.77 -11.14
CA ASN A 501 -30.50 8.44 -10.33
C ASN A 501 -30.31 7.13 -9.56
N ASP A 502 -29.11 6.93 -9.03
CA ASP A 502 -28.75 5.76 -8.24
C ASP A 502 -29.12 5.96 -6.76
N ARG A 503 -28.54 5.17 -5.85
CA ARG A 503 -28.92 5.21 -4.43
C ARG A 503 -28.14 6.30 -3.71
N GLY A 504 -28.84 7.22 -3.06
CA GLY A 504 -28.23 8.30 -2.25
C GLY A 504 -28.47 9.66 -2.87
N GLU A 505 -28.46 9.73 -4.21
CA GLU A 505 -28.51 10.99 -4.95
C GLU A 505 -29.72 11.89 -4.61
N GLY A 506 -29.42 13.13 -4.25
CA GLY A 506 -30.36 14.21 -3.97
C GLY A 506 -31.17 14.02 -2.68
N ASP A 507 -30.73 13.17 -1.76
CA ASP A 507 -31.44 12.88 -0.52
C ASP A 507 -31.03 13.78 0.66
N GLY A 508 -29.97 14.56 0.48
CA GLY A 508 -29.44 15.54 1.44
C GLY A 508 -28.69 14.92 2.61
N MET A 509 -28.28 13.66 2.52
CA MET A 509 -27.48 12.96 3.52
C MET A 509 -26.27 12.28 2.87
N PRO A 510 -25.10 12.25 3.54
CA PRO A 510 -23.95 11.54 3.04
C PRO A 510 -24.26 10.06 2.78
N THR A 511 -23.90 9.59 1.59
CA THR A 511 -24.06 8.19 1.17
C THR A 511 -22.71 7.62 0.75
N ALA A 512 -22.37 6.44 1.29
CA ALA A 512 -21.12 5.75 0.93
C ALA A 512 -20.96 5.60 -0.60
N GLY A 513 -19.87 6.14 -1.13
CA GLY A 513 -19.57 6.21 -2.57
C GLY A 513 -19.64 7.63 -3.15
N GLU A 514 -20.26 8.58 -2.43
CA GLU A 514 -20.23 10.01 -2.74
C GLU A 514 -18.85 10.62 -2.45
N PRO A 515 -18.40 11.68 -3.14
CA PRO A 515 -17.18 12.42 -2.81
C PRO A 515 -17.18 12.96 -1.39
N ASN A 516 -15.99 13.18 -0.81
CA ASN A 516 -15.82 13.79 0.52
C ASN A 516 -16.65 13.07 1.61
N PHE A 517 -16.75 11.74 1.51
CA PHE A 517 -17.36 10.94 2.57
C PHE A 517 -16.80 9.52 2.65
N ASP A 518 -16.34 9.13 3.85
CA ASP A 518 -15.83 7.81 4.20
C ASP A 518 -14.80 7.32 3.14
N GLN A 519 -15.13 6.23 2.42
CA GLN A 519 -14.24 5.50 1.53
C GLN A 519 -13.80 6.29 0.29
N THR A 520 -14.36 7.47 0.04
CA THR A 520 -13.95 8.35 -1.07
C THR A 520 -13.21 9.58 -0.57
N ASP A 521 -13.31 9.89 0.72
CA ASP A 521 -12.57 10.95 1.36
C ASP A 521 -11.31 10.39 1.98
N VAL A 522 -10.18 10.82 1.45
CA VAL A 522 -8.89 10.34 1.93
C VAL A 522 -8.47 11.10 3.19
N ASP A 523 -8.98 12.32 3.41
CA ASP A 523 -8.71 13.14 4.57
C ASP A 523 -9.48 12.62 5.82
N GLU A 524 -10.38 11.63 5.66
CA GLU A 524 -11.05 10.94 6.78
C GLU A 524 -10.38 9.62 7.21
N SER A 525 -9.13 9.41 6.78
CA SER A 525 -8.28 8.34 7.29
C SER A 525 -7.12 8.93 8.02
N ASP A 526 -6.82 8.39 9.20
CA ASP A 526 -5.58 8.65 9.92
C ASP A 526 -4.44 7.95 9.18
N GLN A 527 -3.89 8.60 8.16
CA GLN A 527 -2.99 7.96 7.21
C GLN A 527 -1.63 7.72 7.85
N ILE A 528 -1.12 6.50 7.72
CA ILE A 528 0.23 6.15 8.19
C ILE A 528 1.30 6.90 7.39
N GLY A 529 1.05 7.11 6.10
CA GLY A 529 1.94 7.89 5.24
C GLY A 529 3.32 7.26 5.03
N LEU A 530 4.31 8.10 4.77
CA LEU A 530 5.71 7.71 4.54
C LEU A 530 6.44 7.47 5.87
N THR A 531 6.62 6.21 6.26
CA THR A 531 7.26 5.84 7.53
C THR A 531 8.73 5.44 7.40
N SER A 532 9.21 5.15 6.18
CA SER A 532 10.59 4.75 5.94
C SER A 532 11.14 5.26 4.61
N PHE A 533 12.44 5.53 4.58
CA PHE A 533 13.18 5.87 3.35
C PHE A 533 14.60 5.37 3.47
N GLU A 534 15.04 4.57 2.51
CA GLU A 534 16.40 4.08 2.45
C GLU A 534 17.03 4.30 1.09
N TYR A 535 18.04 5.18 1.05
CA TYR A 535 18.96 5.31 -0.06
C TYR A 535 20.09 4.27 0.00
N PHE A 536 20.44 3.68 -1.13
CA PHE A 536 21.52 2.69 -1.22
C PHE A 536 22.30 2.79 -2.54
N THR A 537 23.58 2.47 -2.46
CA THR A 537 24.50 2.47 -3.61
C THR A 537 25.63 1.47 -3.36
N PRO A 538 25.96 0.59 -4.33
CA PRO A 538 25.40 0.50 -5.68
C PRO A 538 23.99 -0.11 -5.75
N ALA A 539 23.34 -0.04 -6.91
CA ALA A 539 22.00 -0.59 -7.18
C ALA A 539 21.78 -2.06 -6.76
N ASN A 540 22.85 -2.88 -6.67
CA ASN A 540 22.82 -4.27 -6.23
C ASN A 540 23.26 -4.48 -4.77
N GLU A 541 23.13 -3.45 -3.91
CA GLU A 541 23.51 -3.50 -2.49
C GLU A 541 22.75 -4.60 -1.71
N PHE A 542 21.54 -4.95 -2.13
CA PHE A 542 20.68 -5.92 -1.44
C PHE A 542 20.30 -7.13 -2.31
N SER A 543 19.75 -8.14 -1.64
CA SER A 543 19.13 -9.31 -2.26
C SER A 543 17.63 -9.13 -2.30
N MET A 544 16.99 -9.36 -3.46
CA MET A 544 15.52 -9.48 -3.50
C MET A 544 15.04 -10.73 -2.77
N ALA A 545 15.94 -11.67 -2.53
CA ALA A 545 15.67 -12.94 -1.87
C ALA A 545 16.03 -13.00 -0.38
N ASP A 546 16.15 -11.84 0.26
CA ASP A 546 16.33 -11.78 1.71
C ASP A 546 15.21 -10.93 2.32
N ASP A 547 14.10 -11.57 2.66
CA ASP A 547 12.91 -10.90 3.22
C ASP A 547 13.23 -10.11 4.49
N GLU A 548 14.15 -10.63 5.31
CA GLU A 548 14.54 -9.96 6.56
C GLU A 548 15.30 -8.66 6.25
N GLU A 549 16.10 -8.64 5.19
CA GLU A 549 16.76 -7.41 4.74
C GLU A 549 15.72 -6.43 4.20
N LEU A 550 14.80 -6.85 3.33
CA LEU A 550 13.75 -6.00 2.76
C LEU A 550 12.80 -5.44 3.83
N TRP A 551 12.36 -6.28 4.76
CA TRP A 551 11.50 -5.90 5.88
C TRP A 551 12.13 -4.80 6.74
N GLN A 552 13.41 -4.95 7.12
CA GLN A 552 14.10 -3.95 7.93
C GLN A 552 14.29 -2.62 7.19
N ARG A 553 14.39 -2.64 5.86
CA ARG A 553 14.51 -1.42 5.04
C ARG A 553 13.21 -0.63 4.96
N MET A 554 12.07 -1.28 5.15
CA MET A 554 10.74 -0.66 5.19
C MET A 554 10.26 -0.38 6.63
N ALA A 555 11.08 -0.67 7.65
CA ALA A 555 10.67 -0.54 9.04
C ALA A 555 10.43 0.94 9.44
N PRO A 556 9.41 1.23 10.27
CA PRO A 556 9.03 2.60 10.61
C PRO A 556 10.14 3.37 11.32
N GLY A 557 10.34 4.63 10.93
CA GLY A 557 11.43 5.48 11.43
C GLY A 557 12.81 5.14 10.85
N PHE A 558 12.91 4.19 9.92
CA PHE A 558 14.15 3.87 9.22
C PHE A 558 14.40 4.84 8.07
N PHE A 559 15.06 5.95 8.41
CA PHE A 559 15.50 6.96 7.45
C PHE A 559 17.01 6.90 7.22
N LYS A 560 17.44 6.53 6.01
CA LYS A 560 18.84 6.51 5.59
C LYS A 560 19.00 7.33 4.31
N VAL A 561 19.86 8.33 4.40
CA VAL A 561 20.24 9.20 3.29
C VAL A 561 21.75 9.11 3.09
N PRO A 562 22.26 9.39 1.88
CA PRO A 562 23.68 9.31 1.64
C PRO A 562 24.43 10.46 2.32
N ALA A 563 25.75 10.32 2.45
CA ALA A 563 26.62 11.34 3.04
C ALA A 563 26.77 12.61 2.18
N SER A 564 26.21 12.61 0.96
CA SER A 564 26.04 13.79 0.13
C SER A 564 24.92 14.71 0.63
N ILE A 565 23.98 14.20 1.43
CA ILE A 565 22.92 14.98 2.05
C ILE A 565 23.39 15.54 3.39
N VAL A 566 23.24 16.85 3.58
CA VAL A 566 23.72 17.58 4.75
C VAL A 566 22.74 18.66 5.14
N ASN A 567 22.32 18.66 6.40
CA ASN A 567 21.30 19.56 6.91
C ASN A 567 20.05 19.60 6.00
N ASN A 568 19.54 18.42 5.64
CA ASN A 568 18.36 18.22 4.78
C ASN A 568 18.53 18.70 3.32
N LYS A 569 19.77 18.83 2.81
CA LYS A 569 20.03 19.31 1.44
C LYS A 569 21.13 18.53 0.75
N PRO A 570 21.05 18.31 -0.57
CA PRO A 570 22.16 17.73 -1.33
C PRO A 570 23.35 18.72 -1.41
N GLU A 571 24.56 18.22 -1.16
CA GLU A 571 25.84 18.93 -1.37
C GLU A 571 26.61 18.41 -2.62
N ARG A 572 26.23 17.24 -3.14
CA ARG A 572 26.71 16.64 -4.40
C ARG A 572 25.71 15.59 -4.89
N GLY A 573 25.79 15.21 -6.16
CA GLY A 573 25.08 14.06 -6.72
C GLY A 573 25.84 12.74 -6.60
N GLU A 574 25.11 11.63 -6.71
CA GLU A 574 25.59 10.26 -6.93
C GLU A 574 24.48 9.34 -7.49
N ASP A 575 24.85 8.34 -8.29
CA ASP A 575 23.95 7.26 -8.76
C ASP A 575 23.57 6.31 -7.62
N GLY A 576 22.33 6.40 -7.15
CA GLY A 576 21.81 5.50 -6.13
C GLY A 576 20.30 5.46 -6.06
N ASP A 577 19.83 4.26 -5.78
CA ASP A 577 18.42 3.90 -5.76
C ASP A 577 17.86 4.02 -4.34
N PHE A 578 16.54 3.89 -4.20
CA PHE A 578 15.92 3.89 -2.89
C PHE A 578 14.71 2.97 -2.75
N ILE A 579 14.44 2.58 -1.51
CA ILE A 579 13.18 1.98 -1.07
C ILE A 579 12.51 2.99 -0.16
N TYR A 580 11.20 3.14 -0.30
CA TYR A 580 10.38 3.87 0.66
C TYR A 580 9.14 3.07 1.00
N GLY A 581 8.58 3.28 2.18
CA GLY A 581 7.49 2.47 2.67
C GLY A 581 6.56 3.16 3.65
N SER A 582 5.44 2.48 3.87
CA SER A 582 4.35 2.79 4.78
C SER A 582 3.97 1.49 5.49
N GLY A 583 3.76 1.55 6.79
CA GLY A 583 3.44 0.38 7.63
C GLY A 583 4.11 0.48 8.97
#